data_AF-A0A7V8E8H1-F1
#
_entry.id   AF-A0A7V8E8H1-F1
#
_cell.length_a   1.000
_cell.length_b   1.000
_cell.length_c   1.000
_cell.angle_alpha   90.00
_cell.angle_beta   90.00
_cell.angle_gamma   90.00
#
_symmetry.space_group_name_H-M   'P 1'
#
loop_
_entity.id
_entity.type
_entity.pdbx_description
1 polymer ?
#
loop_
_entity_poly.entity_id
_entity_poly.type
_entity_poly.pdbx_seq_one_letter_code
_entity_poly.pdbx_strand_id
1 'polypeptide(L)'
;MRVLLMMLLSAATVFAGKLDAKVVARQSAALLKAAESNANLGKGALKGDELFDLYVQTVLTEAEKGIAAGGAADAEVRGALGALGLFFDDGVLRAPIIGKSFAGMESDEQEAAAGKFRGTPTCAGRADAAKHFVLSAAIAAAIGEGAARAAGMTKEMSDMHGLDKGNGTGFSFADLAADEAGVVYASWLLGDPAARLKKAAEKFAHKSCFPSLEGFPDGLRTDEFDDKYGPVGSENYNKVWKPLEERVKALPLYAEEKK
;
A
#
# COMPACT_ATOMS: atom_id res chain seq x y z
N MET A 1 5.97 -9.33 -22.78
CA MET A 1 4.84 -10.25 -22.48
C MET A 1 5.24 -11.51 -21.71
N ARG A 2 6.34 -12.21 -22.05
CA ARG A 2 6.79 -13.41 -21.29
C ARG A 2 7.30 -13.14 -19.86
N VAL A 3 7.89 -11.96 -19.60
CA VAL A 3 8.43 -11.60 -18.28
C VAL A 3 7.31 -11.27 -17.26
N LEU A 4 6.30 -10.50 -17.69
CA LEU A 4 5.09 -10.24 -16.89
C LEU A 4 4.37 -11.55 -16.53
N LEU A 5 4.35 -12.51 -17.46
CA LEU A 5 3.78 -13.83 -17.24
C LEU A 5 4.63 -14.71 -16.30
N MET A 6 5.96 -14.60 -16.31
CA MET A 6 6.83 -15.34 -15.38
C MET A 6 6.77 -14.79 -13.94
N MET A 7 6.62 -13.47 -13.75
CA MET A 7 6.39 -12.89 -12.42
C MET A 7 5.04 -13.33 -11.82
N LEU A 8 4.03 -13.55 -12.66
CA LEU A 8 2.74 -14.13 -12.25
C LEU A 8 2.83 -15.61 -11.82
N LEU A 9 3.88 -16.34 -12.20
CA LEU A 9 3.93 -17.81 -12.07
C LEU A 9 4.81 -18.35 -10.93
N SER A 10 5.52 -17.52 -10.15
CA SER A 10 6.44 -18.00 -9.09
C SER A 10 5.94 -17.89 -7.65
N ALA A 11 4.67 -17.55 -7.42
CA ALA A 11 4.04 -17.62 -6.10
C ALA A 11 2.81 -18.53 -6.14
N ALA A 12 3.02 -19.80 -5.78
CA ALA A 12 1.95 -20.77 -5.61
C ALA A 12 1.11 -20.45 -4.35
N THR A 13 -0.20 -20.30 -4.58
CA THR A 13 -1.31 -20.67 -3.70
C THR A 13 -1.37 -20.04 -2.29
N VAL A 14 -2.07 -18.91 -2.16
CA VAL A 14 -2.81 -18.53 -0.94
C VAL A 14 -4.11 -17.81 -1.35
N PHE A 15 -5.22 -18.13 -0.67
CA PHE A 15 -6.58 -17.66 -0.91
C PHE A 15 -6.69 -16.14 -1.20
N ALA A 16 -7.19 -15.78 -2.38
CA ALA A 16 -7.78 -14.47 -2.60
C ALA A 16 -9.12 -14.43 -1.84
N GLY A 17 -9.12 -13.83 -0.66
CA GLY A 17 -10.35 -13.48 0.06
C GLY A 17 -10.94 -12.20 -0.54
N LYS A 18 -12.24 -12.21 -0.83
CA LYS A 18 -12.95 -11.01 -1.29
C LYS A 18 -13.08 -10.03 -0.12
N LEU A 19 -12.94 -8.73 -0.41
CA LEU A 19 -13.26 -7.70 0.56
C LEU A 19 -14.77 -7.76 0.90
N ASP A 20 -15.10 -7.61 2.19
CA ASP A 20 -16.48 -7.50 2.65
C ASP A 20 -16.90 -6.02 2.65
N ALA A 21 -17.90 -5.68 1.83
CA ALA A 21 -18.34 -4.30 1.65
C ALA A 21 -18.84 -3.65 2.95
N LYS A 22 -19.46 -4.39 3.87
CA LYS A 22 -19.93 -3.84 5.14
C LYS A 22 -18.77 -3.53 6.07
N VAL A 23 -17.76 -4.41 6.09
CA VAL A 23 -16.54 -4.21 6.89
C VAL A 23 -15.76 -3.01 6.38
N VAL A 24 -15.52 -2.94 5.05
CA VAL A 24 -14.86 -1.81 4.40
C VAL A 24 -15.60 -0.51 4.67
N ALA A 25 -16.91 -0.45 4.42
CA ALA A 25 -17.70 0.77 4.62
C ALA A 25 -17.64 1.27 6.08
N ARG A 26 -17.68 0.38 7.06
CA ARG A 26 -17.54 0.73 8.49
C ARG A 26 -16.17 1.34 8.79
N GLN A 27 -15.10 0.72 8.28
CA GLN A 27 -13.73 1.19 8.52
C GLN A 27 -13.41 2.48 7.73
N SER A 28 -13.93 2.63 6.51
CA SER A 28 -13.87 3.89 5.75
C SER A 28 -14.60 5.02 6.49
N ALA A 29 -15.76 4.75 7.09
CA ALA A 29 -16.44 5.74 7.93
C ALA A 29 -15.61 6.16 9.16
N ALA A 30 -14.88 5.23 9.77
CA ALA A 30 -13.96 5.55 10.87
C ALA A 30 -12.78 6.43 10.40
N LEU A 31 -12.19 6.15 9.23
CA LEU A 31 -11.16 6.99 8.62
C LEU A 31 -11.66 8.40 8.33
N LEU A 32 -12.84 8.54 7.72
CA LEU A 32 -13.45 9.83 7.42
C LEU A 32 -13.66 10.65 8.69
N LYS A 33 -14.17 10.03 9.76
CA LYS A 33 -14.35 10.68 11.05
C LYS A 33 -13.02 11.13 11.66
N ALA A 34 -11.97 10.31 11.56
CA ALA A 34 -10.64 10.67 12.04
C ALA A 34 -10.05 11.85 11.24
N ALA A 35 -10.22 11.83 9.92
CA ALA A 35 -9.76 12.89 9.02
C ALA A 35 -10.46 14.22 9.30
N GLU A 36 -11.80 14.21 9.42
CA GLU A 36 -12.58 15.40 9.78
C GLU A 36 -12.20 15.92 11.17
N SER A 37 -12.04 15.03 12.15
CA SER A 37 -11.61 15.40 13.50
C SER A 37 -10.25 16.08 13.50
N ASN A 38 -9.28 15.53 12.76
CA ASN A 38 -7.95 16.12 12.61
C ASN A 38 -8.00 17.48 11.92
N ALA A 39 -8.77 17.60 10.83
CA ALA A 39 -8.93 18.87 10.10
C ALA A 39 -9.50 19.98 10.99
N ASN A 40 -10.40 19.64 11.92
CA ASN A 40 -11.02 20.58 12.85
C ASN A 40 -10.08 21.06 13.97
N LEU A 41 -8.89 20.45 14.15
CA LEU A 41 -7.89 20.91 15.13
C LEU A 41 -7.15 22.19 14.71
N GLY A 42 -7.31 22.64 13.46
CA GLY A 42 -6.65 23.83 12.94
C GLY A 42 -5.13 23.76 13.07
N LYS A 43 -4.52 24.61 13.90
CA LYS A 43 -3.06 24.60 14.13
C LYS A 43 -2.55 23.34 14.83
N GLY A 44 -3.41 22.62 15.55
CA GLY A 44 -3.07 21.37 16.22
C GLY A 44 -3.24 20.11 15.36
N ALA A 45 -3.61 20.26 14.09
CA ALA A 45 -3.80 19.12 13.18
C ALA A 45 -2.47 18.41 12.91
N LEU A 46 -2.48 17.08 13.02
CA LEU A 46 -1.38 16.22 12.59
C LEU A 46 -1.16 16.35 11.07
N LYS A 47 0.10 16.22 10.64
CA LYS A 47 0.52 16.38 9.24
C LYS A 47 1.57 15.34 8.87
N GLY A 48 1.76 15.13 7.57
CA GLY A 48 2.84 14.28 7.05
C GLY A 48 2.79 12.88 7.65
N ASP A 49 3.91 12.44 8.23
CA ASP A 49 4.07 11.08 8.73
C ASP A 49 3.15 10.79 9.93
N GLU A 50 2.93 11.77 10.81
CA GLU A 50 2.04 11.60 11.97
C GLU A 50 0.57 11.47 11.53
N LEU A 51 0.20 12.15 10.44
CA LEU A 51 -1.14 12.03 9.86
C LEU A 51 -1.35 10.67 9.21
N PHE A 52 -0.33 10.13 8.55
CA PHE A 52 -0.36 8.76 8.04
C PHE A 52 -0.52 7.75 9.17
N ASP A 53 0.27 7.89 10.24
CA ASP A 53 0.21 7.02 11.41
C ASP A 53 -1.18 7.04 12.06
N LEU A 54 -1.82 8.22 12.15
CA LEU A 54 -3.21 8.35 12.61
C LEU A 54 -4.16 7.48 11.77
N TYR A 55 -4.07 7.54 10.45
CA TYR A 55 -5.00 6.81 9.57
C TYR A 55 -4.81 5.30 9.65
N VAL A 56 -3.58 4.81 9.64
CA VAL A 56 -3.32 3.38 9.80
C VAL A 56 -3.77 2.89 11.17
N GLN A 57 -3.42 3.61 12.25
CA GLN A 57 -3.86 3.26 13.60
C GLN A 57 -5.39 3.23 13.73
N THR A 58 -6.09 4.14 13.04
CA THR A 58 -7.56 4.20 13.04
C THR A 58 -8.17 2.92 12.49
N VAL A 59 -7.73 2.44 11.33
CA VAL A 59 -8.29 1.20 10.75
C VAL A 59 -7.87 -0.05 11.51
N LEU A 60 -6.66 -0.09 12.07
CA LEU A 60 -6.21 -1.21 12.89
C LEU A 60 -7.08 -1.34 14.14
N THR A 61 -7.30 -0.23 14.84
CA THR A 61 -8.16 -0.17 16.02
C THR A 61 -9.60 -0.55 15.69
N GLU A 62 -10.12 -0.11 14.54
CA GLU A 62 -11.47 -0.45 14.12
C GLU A 62 -11.63 -1.92 13.72
N ALA A 63 -10.61 -2.52 13.10
CA ALA A 63 -10.56 -3.96 12.84
C ALA A 63 -10.54 -4.76 14.15
N GLU A 64 -9.77 -4.34 15.16
CA GLU A 64 -9.74 -5.02 16.47
C GLU A 64 -11.11 -5.02 17.14
N LYS A 65 -11.84 -3.90 17.10
CA LYS A 65 -13.21 -3.84 17.60
C LYS A 65 -14.13 -4.78 16.83
N GLY A 66 -13.98 -4.84 15.52
CA GLY A 66 -14.75 -5.75 14.67
C GLY A 66 -14.53 -7.22 15.04
N ILE A 67 -13.28 -7.62 15.27
CA ILE A 67 -12.92 -8.96 15.77
C ILE A 67 -13.53 -9.21 17.15
N ALA A 68 -13.40 -8.25 18.09
CA ALA A 68 -13.96 -8.36 19.42
C ALA A 68 -15.50 -8.47 19.42
N ALA A 69 -16.17 -7.92 18.41
CA ALA A 69 -17.60 -8.04 18.17
C ALA A 69 -18.02 -9.33 17.45
N GLY A 70 -17.08 -10.26 17.20
CA GLY A 70 -17.33 -11.54 16.55
C GLY A 70 -17.10 -11.57 15.04
N GLY A 71 -16.52 -10.51 14.46
CA GLY A 71 -16.10 -10.47 13.06
C GLY A 71 -14.93 -11.43 12.79
N ALA A 72 -14.88 -11.98 11.57
CA ALA A 72 -13.77 -12.82 11.16
C ALA A 72 -12.49 -11.99 10.98
N ALA A 73 -11.40 -12.41 11.62
CA ALA A 73 -10.15 -11.65 11.63
C ALA A 73 -9.56 -11.38 10.22
N ASP A 74 -9.64 -12.36 9.31
CA ASP A 74 -9.22 -12.17 7.90
C ASP A 74 -10.05 -11.08 7.21
N ALA A 75 -11.38 -11.09 7.38
CA ALA A 75 -12.26 -10.08 6.79
C ALA A 75 -12.00 -8.68 7.37
N GLU A 76 -11.74 -8.58 8.67
CA GLU A 76 -11.45 -7.34 9.38
C GLU A 76 -10.11 -6.72 8.95
N VAL A 77 -9.07 -7.54 8.78
CA VAL A 77 -7.77 -7.09 8.25
C VAL A 77 -7.88 -6.67 6.79
N ARG A 78 -8.54 -7.48 5.95
CA ARG A 78 -8.76 -7.13 4.54
C ARG A 78 -9.55 -5.85 4.38
N GLY A 79 -10.58 -5.67 5.19
CA GLY A 79 -11.35 -4.44 5.24
C GLY A 79 -10.47 -3.24 5.57
N ALA A 80 -9.60 -3.35 6.57
CA ALA A 80 -8.76 -2.23 7.02
C ALA A 80 -7.82 -1.77 5.91
N LEU A 81 -7.20 -2.71 5.21
CA LEU A 81 -6.34 -2.45 4.06
C LEU A 81 -7.13 -1.89 2.87
N GLY A 82 -8.32 -2.43 2.60
CA GLY A 82 -9.21 -1.94 1.55
C GLY A 82 -9.68 -0.50 1.80
N ALA A 83 -10.10 -0.18 3.03
CA ALA A 83 -10.51 1.16 3.43
C ALA A 83 -9.37 2.17 3.33
N LEU A 84 -8.15 1.82 3.74
CA LEU A 84 -6.97 2.67 3.52
C LEU A 84 -6.70 2.90 2.03
N GLY A 85 -6.75 1.85 1.22
CA GLY A 85 -6.55 1.94 -0.23
C GLY A 85 -7.54 2.91 -0.87
N LEU A 86 -8.84 2.73 -0.62
CA LEU A 86 -9.90 3.59 -1.13
C LEU A 86 -9.75 5.04 -0.66
N PHE A 87 -9.45 5.23 0.63
CA PHE A 87 -9.25 6.56 1.20
C PHE A 87 -8.08 7.32 0.58
N PHE A 88 -7.04 6.64 0.09
CA PHE A 88 -5.88 7.23 -0.59
C PHE A 88 -5.99 7.24 -2.11
N ASP A 89 -6.95 6.51 -2.68
CA ASP A 89 -7.10 6.33 -4.12
C ASP A 89 -7.29 7.68 -4.84
N ASP A 90 -6.69 7.77 -6.01
CA ASP A 90 -6.88 8.83 -7.00
C ASP A 90 -7.22 8.26 -8.39
N GLY A 91 -7.65 7.00 -8.45
CA GLY A 91 -8.16 6.32 -9.63
C GLY A 91 -7.47 4.99 -9.95
N VAL A 92 -6.39 4.64 -9.24
CA VAL A 92 -5.66 3.36 -9.40
C VAL A 92 -6.60 2.18 -9.13
N LEU A 93 -7.39 2.26 -8.07
CA LEU A 93 -8.33 1.20 -7.71
C LEU A 93 -9.55 1.13 -8.64
N ARG A 94 -9.66 2.01 -9.65
CA ARG A 94 -10.72 1.98 -10.68
C ARG A 94 -10.26 1.35 -11.99
N ALA A 95 -8.99 0.98 -12.11
CA ALA A 95 -8.43 0.38 -13.31
C ALA A 95 -9.16 -0.93 -13.70
N PRO A 96 -9.32 -1.28 -15.00
CA PRO A 96 -10.21 -2.37 -15.46
C PRO A 96 -10.04 -3.75 -14.80
N ILE A 97 -8.82 -4.06 -14.34
CA ILE A 97 -8.50 -5.34 -13.70
C ILE A 97 -8.72 -5.28 -12.18
N ILE A 98 -8.39 -4.15 -11.55
CA ILE A 98 -8.43 -3.96 -10.10
C ILE A 98 -9.84 -3.56 -9.64
N GLY A 99 -10.52 -2.68 -10.39
CA GLY A 99 -11.72 -2.01 -9.92
C GLY A 99 -12.93 -2.87 -9.70
N LYS A 100 -13.01 -4.08 -10.28
CA LYS A 100 -14.08 -5.03 -9.95
C LYS A 100 -14.03 -5.46 -8.48
N SER A 101 -12.85 -5.50 -7.88
CA SER A 101 -12.67 -5.86 -6.47
C SER A 101 -12.89 -4.71 -5.51
N PHE A 102 -13.12 -3.49 -5.99
CA PHE A 102 -13.36 -2.29 -5.18
C PHE A 102 -14.69 -1.60 -5.50
N ALA A 103 -15.36 -2.01 -6.58
CA ALA A 103 -16.62 -1.43 -7.03
C ALA A 103 -17.71 -1.53 -5.94
N GLY A 104 -18.34 -0.40 -5.63
CA GLY A 104 -19.43 -0.31 -4.67
C GLY A 104 -19.02 -0.46 -3.21
N MET A 105 -17.73 -0.31 -2.89
CA MET A 105 -17.23 -0.37 -1.51
C MET A 105 -17.30 0.95 -0.76
N GLU A 106 -17.33 2.06 -1.50
CA GLU A 106 -17.56 3.40 -0.98
C GLU A 106 -18.62 4.11 -1.82
N SER A 107 -19.35 5.04 -1.18
CA SER A 107 -20.26 5.94 -1.86
C SER A 107 -19.52 7.17 -2.40
N ASP A 108 -20.11 7.85 -3.38
CA ASP A 108 -19.56 9.10 -3.95
C ASP A 108 -19.39 10.18 -2.86
N GLU A 109 -20.25 10.19 -1.84
CA GLU A 109 -20.12 11.10 -0.69
C GLU A 109 -18.91 10.78 0.18
N GLN A 110 -18.58 9.50 0.36
CA GLN A 110 -17.40 9.08 1.12
C GLN A 110 -16.12 9.47 0.37
N GLU A 111 -16.07 9.26 -0.94
CA GLU A 111 -14.95 9.68 -1.78
C GLU A 111 -14.75 11.21 -1.73
N ALA A 112 -15.83 11.97 -1.91
CA ALA A 112 -15.77 13.43 -1.87
C ALA A 112 -15.33 13.94 -0.49
N ALA A 113 -15.80 13.31 0.59
CA ALA A 113 -15.39 13.65 1.95
C ALA A 113 -13.91 13.31 2.21
N ALA A 114 -13.42 12.17 1.70
CA ALA A 114 -12.01 11.81 1.79
C ALA A 114 -11.13 12.87 1.11
N GLY A 115 -11.47 13.26 -0.13
CA GLY A 115 -10.75 14.31 -0.86
C GLY A 115 -10.72 15.66 -0.11
N LYS A 116 -11.78 15.99 0.63
CA LYS A 116 -11.87 17.22 1.42
C LYS A 116 -11.04 17.18 2.71
N PHE A 117 -11.04 16.07 3.44
CA PHE A 117 -10.54 16.02 4.82
C PHE A 117 -9.21 15.27 5.01
N ARG A 118 -8.76 14.49 4.02
CA ARG A 118 -7.55 13.64 4.11
C ARG A 118 -6.26 14.40 4.38
N GLY A 119 -6.15 15.68 3.99
CA GLY A 119 -4.89 16.41 4.05
C GLY A 119 -3.79 15.76 3.20
N THR A 120 -2.54 15.86 3.65
CA THR A 120 -1.36 15.32 2.96
C THR A 120 -0.56 14.39 3.90
N PRO A 121 -1.02 13.15 4.13
CA PRO A 121 -0.26 12.14 4.83
C PRO A 121 1.01 11.78 4.03
N THR A 122 2.10 11.48 4.72
CA THR A 122 3.37 11.07 4.12
C THR A 122 3.91 9.80 4.77
N CYS A 123 4.83 9.13 4.09
CA CYS A 123 5.69 8.11 4.68
C CYS A 123 7.13 8.52 4.41
N ALA A 124 7.93 8.68 5.47
CA ALA A 124 9.28 9.25 5.37
C ALA A 124 9.30 10.60 4.62
N GLY A 125 8.29 11.45 4.86
CA GLY A 125 8.15 12.77 4.23
C GLY A 125 7.67 12.78 2.78
N ARG A 126 7.38 11.61 2.17
CA ARG A 126 6.89 11.46 0.80
C ARG A 126 5.40 11.10 0.75
N ALA A 127 4.58 11.91 0.11
CA ALA A 127 3.11 11.71 0.03
C ALA A 127 2.73 10.64 -1.00
N ASP A 128 3.42 10.64 -2.14
CA ASP A 128 3.39 9.61 -3.16
C ASP A 128 3.78 8.24 -2.60
N ALA A 129 4.84 8.18 -1.79
CA ALA A 129 5.28 6.93 -1.18
C ALA A 129 4.24 6.33 -0.21
N ALA A 130 3.53 7.18 0.54
CA ALA A 130 2.41 6.75 1.37
C ALA A 130 1.27 6.14 0.52
N LYS A 131 0.97 6.73 -0.64
CA LYS A 131 -0.03 6.19 -1.58
C LYS A 131 0.39 4.83 -2.13
N HIS A 132 1.63 4.70 -2.63
CA HIS A 132 2.17 3.44 -3.13
C HIS A 132 2.02 2.31 -2.11
N PHE A 133 2.41 2.57 -0.86
CA PHE A 133 2.27 1.62 0.23
C PHE A 133 0.83 1.15 0.44
N VAL A 134 -0.13 2.07 0.64
CA VAL A 134 -1.50 1.68 0.98
C VAL A 134 -2.24 1.08 -0.20
N LEU A 135 -2.01 1.56 -1.43
CA LEU A 135 -2.63 1.01 -2.63
C LEU A 135 -2.12 -0.41 -2.90
N SER A 136 -0.82 -0.64 -2.80
CA SER A 136 -0.23 -1.98 -2.96
C SER A 136 -0.69 -2.94 -1.86
N ALA A 137 -0.79 -2.47 -0.61
CA ALA A 137 -1.36 -3.27 0.48
C ALA A 137 -2.84 -3.63 0.24
N ALA A 138 -3.64 -2.68 -0.22
CA ALA A 138 -5.06 -2.89 -0.53
C ALA A 138 -5.25 -3.88 -1.69
N ILE A 139 -4.47 -3.75 -2.78
CA ILE A 139 -4.51 -4.66 -3.93
C ILE A 139 -4.07 -6.07 -3.49
N ALA A 140 -3.02 -6.18 -2.68
CA ALA A 140 -2.56 -7.46 -2.15
C ALA A 140 -3.65 -8.14 -1.29
N ALA A 141 -4.35 -7.37 -0.45
CA ALA A 141 -5.45 -7.86 0.36
C ALA A 141 -6.70 -8.24 -0.46
N ALA A 142 -6.96 -7.57 -1.57
CA ALA A 142 -8.15 -7.80 -2.38
C ALA A 142 -7.98 -8.95 -3.39
N ILE A 143 -6.83 -9.00 -4.07
CA ILE A 143 -6.61 -9.89 -5.22
C ILE A 143 -5.25 -10.59 -5.21
N GLY A 144 -4.45 -10.42 -4.17
CA GLY A 144 -3.22 -11.17 -3.92
C GLY A 144 -1.93 -10.42 -4.27
N GLU A 145 -0.82 -10.86 -3.65
CA GLU A 145 0.48 -10.19 -3.73
C GLU A 145 1.03 -10.09 -5.16
N GLY A 146 0.86 -11.15 -5.97
CA GLY A 146 1.35 -11.18 -7.34
C GLY A 146 0.68 -10.12 -8.22
N ALA A 147 -0.61 -9.87 -8.00
CA ALA A 147 -1.34 -8.83 -8.70
C ALA A 147 -0.89 -7.42 -8.26
N ALA A 148 -0.62 -7.21 -6.97
CA ALA A 148 -0.12 -5.95 -6.44
C ALA A 148 1.28 -5.61 -7.02
N ARG A 149 2.22 -6.57 -6.98
CA ARG A 149 3.56 -6.39 -7.56
C ARG A 149 3.51 -6.13 -9.07
N ALA A 150 2.64 -6.83 -9.79
CA ALA A 150 2.44 -6.61 -11.21
C ALA A 150 1.85 -5.22 -11.51
N ALA A 151 0.93 -4.73 -10.67
CA ALA A 151 0.36 -3.39 -10.80
C ALA A 151 1.41 -2.30 -10.60
N GLY A 152 2.20 -2.37 -9.51
CA GLY A 152 3.31 -1.44 -9.24
C GLY A 152 4.32 -1.41 -10.40
N MET A 153 4.82 -2.57 -10.81
CA MET A 153 5.73 -2.68 -11.96
C MET A 153 5.14 -2.10 -13.25
N THR A 154 3.85 -2.35 -13.53
CA THR A 154 3.19 -1.81 -14.72
C THR A 154 3.09 -0.29 -14.68
N LYS A 155 2.82 0.29 -13.50
CA LYS A 155 2.81 1.74 -13.29
C LYS A 155 4.19 2.33 -13.56
N GLU A 156 5.27 1.78 -12.99
CA GLU A 156 6.63 2.29 -13.22
C GLU A 156 7.05 2.22 -14.69
N MET A 157 6.71 1.13 -15.39
CA MET A 157 6.96 1.04 -16.83
C MET A 157 6.13 2.04 -17.63
N SER A 158 4.90 2.34 -17.20
CA SER A 158 4.04 3.36 -17.81
C SER A 158 4.61 4.76 -17.61
N ASP A 159 5.07 5.08 -16.40
CA ASP A 159 5.65 6.37 -16.05
C ASP A 159 6.97 6.61 -16.79
N MET A 160 7.79 5.58 -16.97
CA MET A 160 9.00 5.62 -17.79
C MET A 160 8.70 5.97 -19.25
N HIS A 161 7.81 5.20 -19.89
CA HIS A 161 7.43 5.48 -21.28
C HIS A 161 6.65 6.79 -21.44
N GLY A 162 5.95 7.22 -20.40
CA GLY A 162 5.26 8.51 -20.34
C GLY A 162 6.24 9.67 -20.24
N LEU A 163 7.29 9.54 -19.42
CA LEU A 163 8.34 10.55 -19.31
C LEU A 163 9.03 10.78 -20.65
N ASP A 164 9.22 9.73 -21.46
CA ASP A 164 9.73 9.87 -22.82
C ASP A 164 8.85 10.75 -23.71
N LYS A 165 7.56 10.80 -23.42
CA LYS A 165 6.54 11.58 -24.13
C LYS A 165 6.18 12.89 -23.42
N GLY A 166 6.86 13.21 -22.32
CA GLY A 166 6.62 14.41 -21.51
C GLY A 166 5.35 14.36 -20.65
N ASN A 167 4.78 13.17 -20.39
CA ASN A 167 3.53 13.00 -19.64
C ASN A 167 3.59 11.90 -18.55
N GLY A 168 4.79 11.53 -18.10
CA GLY A 168 5.02 10.60 -17.00
C GLY A 168 6.17 11.07 -16.12
N THR A 169 6.35 10.42 -14.98
CA THR A 169 7.35 10.82 -13.97
C THR A 169 8.68 10.08 -14.11
N GLY A 170 8.75 9.00 -14.89
CA GLY A 170 9.92 8.12 -15.02
C GLY A 170 9.80 6.85 -14.17
N PHE A 171 10.68 5.88 -14.40
CA PHE A 171 10.76 4.68 -13.56
C PHE A 171 11.37 5.02 -12.21
N SER A 172 10.74 4.55 -11.13
CA SER A 172 11.18 4.78 -9.75
C SER A 172 11.37 3.47 -8.97
N PHE A 173 12.62 3.21 -8.55
CA PHE A 173 12.89 2.15 -7.58
C PHE A 173 12.38 2.52 -6.18
N ALA A 174 12.25 3.82 -5.88
CA ALA A 174 11.69 4.29 -4.63
C ALA A 174 10.20 3.93 -4.53
N ASP A 175 9.45 4.09 -5.63
CA ASP A 175 8.04 3.72 -5.69
C ASP A 175 7.85 2.20 -5.59
N LEU A 176 8.68 1.41 -6.30
CA LEU A 176 8.65 -0.06 -6.14
C LEU A 176 8.98 -0.52 -4.72
N ALA A 177 9.89 0.17 -4.01
CA ALA A 177 10.20 -0.16 -2.62
C ALA A 177 9.02 0.17 -1.69
N ALA A 178 8.29 1.26 -1.95
CA ALA A 178 7.08 1.60 -1.23
C ALA A 178 5.94 0.60 -1.52
N ASP A 179 5.80 0.17 -2.78
CA ASP A 179 4.85 -0.87 -3.18
C ASP A 179 5.15 -2.20 -2.47
N GLU A 180 6.40 -2.66 -2.50
CA GLU A 180 6.80 -3.91 -1.84
C GLU A 180 6.60 -3.84 -0.33
N ALA A 181 6.86 -2.68 0.30
CA ALA A 181 6.55 -2.47 1.71
C ALA A 181 5.06 -2.66 2.02
N GLY A 182 4.18 -2.14 1.15
CA GLY A 182 2.74 -2.36 1.25
C GLY A 182 2.33 -3.83 1.08
N VAL A 183 2.90 -4.51 0.09
CA VAL A 183 2.65 -5.94 -0.17
C VAL A 183 3.09 -6.81 1.01
N VAL A 184 4.30 -6.60 1.52
CA VAL A 184 4.83 -7.33 2.68
C VAL A 184 4.02 -7.04 3.93
N TYR A 185 3.57 -5.80 4.13
CA TYR A 185 2.71 -5.45 5.26
C TYR A 185 1.36 -6.20 5.22
N ALA A 186 0.70 -6.21 4.07
CA ALA A 186 -0.55 -6.94 3.87
C ALA A 186 -0.36 -8.45 4.07
N SER A 187 0.67 -9.03 3.45
CA SER A 187 1.03 -10.45 3.59
C SER A 187 1.29 -10.83 5.04
N TRP A 188 2.04 -9.98 5.76
CA TRP A 188 2.32 -10.18 7.17
C TRP A 188 1.02 -10.15 7.97
N LEU A 189 0.19 -9.12 7.87
CA LEU A 189 -1.09 -9.08 8.61
C LEU A 189 -1.95 -10.32 8.31
N LEU A 190 -2.10 -10.70 7.04
CA LEU A 190 -2.96 -11.81 6.62
C LEU A 190 -2.44 -13.21 7.01
N GLY A 191 -1.15 -13.34 7.33
CA GLY A 191 -0.57 -14.63 7.75
C GLY A 191 -1.02 -15.12 9.13
N ASP A 192 -1.38 -14.20 10.03
CA ASP A 192 -2.03 -14.51 11.32
C ASP A 192 -2.88 -13.29 11.75
N PRO A 193 -4.07 -13.11 11.11
CA PRO A 193 -4.82 -11.86 11.16
C PRO A 193 -5.09 -11.34 12.56
N ALA A 194 -5.55 -12.20 13.48
CA ALA A 194 -5.90 -11.75 14.82
C ALA A 194 -4.66 -11.34 15.64
N ALA A 195 -3.62 -12.18 15.66
CA ALA A 195 -2.45 -11.92 16.49
C ALA A 195 -1.58 -10.78 15.93
N ARG A 196 -1.41 -10.72 14.60
CA ARG A 196 -0.57 -9.70 13.94
C ARG A 196 -1.28 -8.35 13.86
N LEU A 197 -2.60 -8.31 13.68
CA LEU A 197 -3.36 -7.07 13.83
C LEU A 197 -3.17 -6.48 15.23
N LYS A 198 -3.32 -7.30 16.27
CA LYS A 198 -3.10 -6.86 17.66
C LYS A 198 -1.69 -6.31 17.86
N LYS A 199 -0.67 -7.05 17.39
CA LYS A 199 0.74 -6.59 17.45
C LYS A 199 0.94 -5.26 16.71
N ALA A 200 0.32 -5.08 15.54
CA ALA A 200 0.41 -3.83 14.79
C ALA A 200 -0.29 -2.67 15.53
N ALA A 201 -1.50 -2.89 16.04
CA ALA A 201 -2.30 -1.87 16.69
C ALA A 201 -1.66 -1.34 17.99
N GLU A 202 -0.89 -2.14 18.72
CA GLU A 202 -0.24 -1.71 19.95
C GLU A 202 0.96 -0.77 19.73
N LYS A 203 1.63 -0.86 18.58
CA LYS A 203 2.93 -0.21 18.34
C LYS A 203 3.08 0.40 16.94
N PHE A 204 1.98 0.69 16.25
CA PHE A 204 2.09 1.16 14.88
C PHE A 204 2.84 2.49 14.82
N ALA A 205 3.83 2.51 13.94
CA ALA A 205 4.48 3.71 13.44
C ALA A 205 4.99 3.38 12.05
N HIS A 206 4.86 4.29 11.09
CA HIS A 206 5.30 4.07 9.71
C HIS A 206 6.74 3.52 9.64
N LYS A 207 7.65 4.01 10.48
CA LYS A 207 9.06 3.55 10.53
C LYS A 207 9.24 2.06 10.86
N SER A 208 8.22 1.41 11.41
CA SER A 208 8.23 -0.01 11.72
C SER A 208 7.94 -0.90 10.50
N CYS A 209 7.28 -0.37 9.48
CA CYS A 209 6.80 -1.11 8.31
C CYS A 209 7.08 -0.43 6.96
N PHE A 210 7.70 0.76 6.97
CA PHE A 210 8.10 1.51 5.79
C PHE A 210 9.63 1.71 5.74
N PRO A 211 10.30 1.39 4.61
CA PRO A 211 11.75 1.49 4.49
C PRO A 211 12.22 2.94 4.27
N SER A 212 13.49 3.23 4.61
CA SER A 212 14.13 4.44 4.07
C SER A 212 14.30 4.29 2.55
N LEU A 213 13.83 5.31 1.81
CA LEU A 213 13.94 5.42 0.36
C LEU A 213 15.21 6.16 -0.10
N GLU A 214 16.06 6.58 0.84
CA GLU A 214 17.27 7.33 0.54
C GLU A 214 18.23 6.51 -0.35
N GLY A 215 18.71 7.15 -1.42
CA GLY A 215 19.66 6.58 -2.36
C GLY A 215 19.04 5.74 -3.48
N PHE A 216 17.70 5.66 -3.57
CA PHE A 216 17.06 4.91 -4.64
C PHE A 216 16.91 5.76 -5.92
N PRO A 217 17.26 5.20 -7.10
CA PRO A 217 17.05 5.88 -8.36
C PRO A 217 15.57 6.14 -8.62
N ASP A 218 15.25 7.34 -9.09
CA ASP A 218 13.91 7.83 -9.38
C ASP A 218 13.97 8.65 -10.68
N GLY A 219 12.83 8.77 -11.37
CA GLY A 219 12.69 9.60 -12.56
C GLY A 219 13.47 9.14 -13.79
N LEU A 220 13.73 7.84 -13.91
CA LEU A 220 14.55 7.30 -15.01
C LEU A 220 13.76 7.26 -16.33
N ARG A 221 14.40 7.67 -17.42
CA ARG A 221 13.88 7.51 -18.79
C ARG A 221 14.22 6.13 -19.35
N THR A 222 13.58 5.75 -20.46
CA THR A 222 13.77 4.39 -21.01
C THR A 222 15.22 4.12 -21.42
N ASP A 223 15.89 5.08 -22.07
CA ASP A 223 17.29 4.97 -22.46
C ASP A 223 18.22 4.81 -21.26
N GLU A 224 18.06 5.64 -20.23
CA GLU A 224 18.83 5.55 -18.99
C GLU A 224 18.59 4.21 -18.26
N PHE A 225 17.35 3.74 -18.24
CA PHE A 225 17.00 2.48 -17.60
C PHE A 225 17.61 1.29 -18.34
N ASP A 226 17.46 1.25 -19.67
CA ASP A 226 17.97 0.17 -20.51
C ASP A 226 19.50 0.13 -20.50
N ASP A 227 20.17 1.27 -20.57
CA ASP A 227 21.64 1.35 -20.55
C ASP A 227 22.23 0.89 -19.21
N LYS A 228 21.59 1.26 -18.09
CA LYS A 228 22.14 1.02 -16.75
C LYS A 228 21.70 -0.30 -16.13
N TYR A 229 20.44 -0.66 -16.29
CA TYR A 229 19.85 -1.84 -15.65
C TYR A 229 19.47 -2.92 -16.67
N GLY A 230 19.10 -2.54 -17.89
CA GLY A 230 18.57 -3.45 -18.88
C GLY A 230 17.20 -4.02 -18.47
N PRO A 231 16.75 -5.14 -19.07
CA PRO A 231 15.40 -5.66 -18.84
C PRO A 231 15.12 -5.95 -17.36
N VAL A 232 13.88 -5.73 -16.92
CA VAL A 232 13.42 -6.11 -15.58
C VAL A 232 13.77 -7.57 -15.28
N GLY A 233 14.42 -7.78 -14.12
CA GLY A 233 14.91 -9.09 -13.70
C GLY A 233 16.30 -9.48 -14.23
N SER A 234 16.97 -8.61 -14.99
CA SER A 234 18.38 -8.78 -15.36
C SER A 234 19.30 -8.78 -14.12
N GLU A 235 20.56 -9.16 -14.30
CA GLU A 235 21.56 -9.10 -13.24
C GLU A 235 21.73 -7.66 -12.69
N ASN A 236 21.83 -6.66 -13.56
CA ASN A 236 22.04 -5.27 -13.16
C ASN A 236 20.80 -4.66 -12.47
N TYR A 237 19.59 -5.02 -12.93
CA TYR A 237 18.37 -4.69 -12.23
C TYR A 237 18.35 -5.29 -10.82
N ASN A 238 18.64 -6.59 -10.71
CA ASN A 238 18.58 -7.32 -9.44
C ASN A 238 19.65 -6.87 -8.43
N LYS A 239 20.78 -6.31 -8.89
CA LYS A 239 21.78 -5.67 -8.01
C LYS A 239 21.21 -4.47 -7.26
N VAL A 240 20.21 -3.80 -7.83
CA VAL A 240 19.49 -2.71 -7.16
C VAL A 240 18.27 -3.25 -6.42
N TRP A 241 17.48 -4.13 -7.05
CA TRP A 241 16.21 -4.59 -6.51
C TRP A 241 16.33 -5.47 -5.26
N LYS A 242 17.23 -6.46 -5.23
CA LYS A 242 17.31 -7.40 -4.08
C LYS A 242 17.63 -6.72 -2.74
N PRO A 243 18.60 -5.78 -2.66
CA PRO A 243 18.81 -5.02 -1.43
C PRO A 243 17.57 -4.25 -0.94
N LEU A 244 16.67 -3.84 -1.84
CA LEU A 244 15.40 -3.18 -1.50
C LEU A 244 14.46 -4.16 -0.80
N GLU A 245 14.25 -5.32 -1.41
CA GLU A 245 13.40 -6.37 -0.85
C GLU A 245 13.90 -6.82 0.53
N GLU A 246 15.22 -6.98 0.68
CA GLU A 246 15.85 -7.34 1.96
C GLU A 246 15.64 -6.24 3.02
N ARG A 247 15.78 -4.97 2.63
CA ARG A 247 15.53 -3.83 3.53
C ARG A 247 14.10 -3.82 4.04
N VAL A 248 13.12 -4.07 3.17
CA VAL A 248 11.70 -4.15 3.55
C VAL A 248 11.46 -5.31 4.52
N LYS A 249 12.00 -6.50 4.23
CA LYS A 249 11.80 -7.70 5.06
C LYS A 249 12.49 -7.59 6.43
N ALA A 250 13.53 -6.78 6.54
CA ALA A 250 14.26 -6.54 7.78
C ALA A 250 13.60 -5.48 8.70
N LEU A 251 12.44 -4.93 8.32
CA LEU A 251 11.80 -3.86 9.08
C LEU A 251 11.32 -4.35 10.48
N PRO A 252 11.35 -3.46 11.50
CA PRO A 252 11.12 -3.85 12.89
C PRO A 252 9.81 -4.59 13.17
N LEU A 253 8.74 -4.28 12.43
CA LEU A 253 7.44 -4.94 12.61
C LEU A 253 7.51 -6.45 12.32
N TYR A 254 8.33 -6.83 11.34
CA TYR A 254 8.46 -8.20 10.84
C TYR A 254 9.51 -9.01 11.59
N ALA A 255 10.38 -8.36 12.38
CA ALA A 255 11.31 -9.06 13.24
C ALA A 255 10.54 -9.97 14.20
N GLU A 256 10.90 -11.26 14.22
CA GLU A 256 10.42 -12.17 15.24
C GLU A 256 10.92 -11.69 16.61
N GLU A 257 10.03 -11.71 17.62
CA GLU A 257 10.49 -11.57 18.99
C GLU A 257 11.40 -12.77 19.29
N LYS A 258 12.70 -12.51 19.47
CA LYS A 258 13.58 -13.52 20.05
C LYS A 258 13.02 -13.86 21.43
N LYS A 259 12.43 -15.04 21.55
CA LYS A 259 12.06 -15.65 22.83
C LYS A 259 13.30 -15.94 23.66
#